data_AF-A0AA42BMH0-F1
#
_entry.id   AF-A0AA42BMH0-F1
#
_cell.length_a   1.000
_cell.length_b   1.000
_cell.length_c   1.000
_cell.angle_alpha   90.00
_cell.angle_beta   90.00
_cell.angle_gamma   90.00
#
_symmetry.space_group_name_H-M   'P 1'
#
loop_
_entity.id
_entity.type
_entity.pdbx_description
1 polymer ?
#
loop_
_entity_poly.entity_id
_entity_poly.type
_entity_poly.pdbx_seq_one_letter_code
_entity_poly.pdbx_strand_id
1 'polypeptide(L)' 'GVFDRDPAARNTFEVLTNYPGLHAVWFHRVSHKLWKMELKWLARTLSTFSRWLTGIEIHPGATIGKRFFIDHGMGVVIG' A
#
# COMPACT_ATOMS: atom_id res chain seq x y z
N GLY A 1 18.79 2.04 -11.44
CA GLY A 1 17.43 1.59 -11.13
C GLY A 1 17.10 1.93 -9.69
N VAL A 2 15.90 1.61 -9.18
CA VAL A 2 15.57 1.76 -7.74
C VAL A 2 16.46 0.87 -6.84
N PHE A 3 17.21 -0.07 -7.43
CA PHE A 3 18.18 -0.91 -6.74
C PHE A 3 19.55 -0.26 -6.46
N ASP A 4 19.83 0.96 -6.93
CA ASP A 4 21.16 1.59 -6.79
C ASP A 4 21.27 2.61 -5.63
N ARG A 5 20.23 2.77 -4.81
CA ARG A 5 20.18 3.88 -3.82
C ARG A 5 19.91 3.50 -2.37
N ASP A 6 19.91 2.23 -1.99
CA ASP A 6 19.75 1.89 -0.57
C ASP A 6 20.61 0.68 -0.13
N PRO A 7 21.70 0.90 0.63
CA PRO A 7 22.52 -0.16 1.21
C PRO A 7 21.82 -0.96 2.33
N ALA A 8 20.65 -0.53 2.81
CA ALA A 8 19.87 -1.24 3.83
C ALA A 8 18.94 -2.32 3.24
N ALA A 9 18.78 -2.39 1.92
CA ALA A 9 17.95 -3.40 1.24
C ALA A 9 18.68 -4.76 1.14
N ARG A 10 19.07 -5.33 2.29
CA ARG A 10 19.89 -6.55 2.33
C ARG A 10 19.10 -7.85 2.16
N ASN A 11 17.76 -7.86 2.27
CA ASN A 11 16.95 -9.04 2.00
C ASN A 11 15.50 -8.72 1.57
N THR A 12 14.99 -9.44 0.57
CA THR A 12 13.56 -9.42 0.16
C THR A 12 12.61 -9.66 1.34
N PHE A 13 13.07 -10.40 2.35
CA PHE A 13 12.33 -10.66 3.59
C PHE A 13 12.17 -9.41 4.45
N GLU A 14 13.19 -8.56 4.56
CA GLU A 14 13.14 -7.30 5.31
C GLU A 14 12.27 -6.26 4.61
N VAL A 15 12.28 -6.26 3.27
CA VAL A 15 11.33 -5.49 2.44
C VAL A 15 9.89 -6.00 2.63
N LEU A 16 9.70 -7.31 2.80
CA LEU A 16 8.40 -7.95 3.04
C LEU A 16 7.90 -7.89 4.48
N THR A 17 8.75 -7.65 5.48
CA THR A 17 8.31 -7.61 6.89
C THR A 17 8.36 -6.21 7.49
N ASN A 18 9.24 -5.34 6.99
CA ASN A 18 9.54 -4.05 7.61
C ASN A 18 9.13 -2.82 6.78
N TYR A 19 8.48 -3.00 5.62
CA TYR A 19 7.95 -1.88 4.81
C TYR A 19 6.42 -1.89 4.74
N PRO A 20 5.72 -1.47 5.81
CA PRO A 20 4.26 -1.37 5.83
C PRO A 20 3.71 -0.51 4.67
N GLY A 21 4.49 0.48 4.22
CA GLY A 21 4.21 1.28 3.04
C GLY A 21 4.04 0.50 1.74
N LEU A 22 4.92 -0.48 1.50
CA LEU A 22 4.84 -1.32 0.29
C LEU A 22 3.57 -2.19 0.31
N HIS A 23 3.27 -2.79 1.47
CA HIS A 23 2.06 -3.58 1.66
C HIS A 23 0.80 -2.74 1.42
N ALA A 24 0.73 -1.56 2.02
CA ALA A 24 -0.42 -0.67 1.82
C ALA A 24 -0.64 -0.30 0.35
N VAL A 25 0.44 -0.06 -0.40
CA VAL A 25 0.38 0.21 -1.85
C VAL A 25 -0.11 -1.01 -2.64
N TRP A 26 0.32 -2.23 -2.29
CA TRP A 26 -0.16 -3.45 -2.93
C TRP A 26 -1.64 -3.70 -2.66
N PHE A 27 -2.07 -3.63 -1.40
CA PHE A 27 -3.48 -3.73 -1.03
C PHE A 27 -4.31 -2.67 -1.74
N HIS A 28 -3.86 -1.42 -1.75
CA HIS A 28 -4.54 -0.35 -2.46
C HIS A 28 -4.71 -0.66 -3.95
N ARG A 29 -3.68 -1.17 -4.64
CA ARG A 29 -3.80 -1.52 -6.07
C ARG A 29 -4.85 -2.60 -6.33
N VAL A 30 -5.02 -3.56 -5.43
CA VAL A 30 -6.09 -4.56 -5.52
C VAL A 30 -7.45 -3.92 -5.20
N SER A 31 -7.54 -3.18 -4.09
CA SER A 31 -8.76 -2.47 -3.69
C SER A 31 -9.23 -1.47 -4.75
N HIS A 32 -8.31 -0.79 -5.45
CA HIS A 32 -8.60 0.13 -6.54
C HIS A 32 -9.15 -0.59 -7.76
N LYS A 33 -8.61 -1.76 -8.12
CA LYS A 33 -9.20 -2.59 -9.18
C LYS A 33 -10.64 -2.99 -8.83
N LEU A 34 -10.88 -3.47 -7.60
CA LEU A 34 -12.22 -3.80 -7.12
C LEU A 34 -13.16 -2.58 -7.15
N TRP A 35 -12.65 -1.41 -6.78
CA TRP A 35 -13.40 -0.15 -6.83
C TRP A 35 -13.80 0.21 -8.24
N LYS A 36 -12.90 0.08 -9.22
CA LYS A 36 -13.17 0.33 -10.64
C LYS A 36 -14.12 -0.69 -11.25
N MET A 37 -14.24 -1.89 -10.67
CA MET A 37 -15.20 -2.93 -11.04
C MET A 37 -16.57 -2.75 -10.34
N GLU A 38 -16.82 -1.61 -9.69
CA GLU A 38 -18.04 -1.34 -8.90
C GLU A 38 -18.27 -2.29 -7.70
N LEU A 39 -17.28 -3.10 -7.33
CA LEU A 39 -17.29 -3.94 -6.12
C LEU A 39 -16.90 -3.12 -4.88
N LYS A 40 -17.63 -2.02 -4.63
CA LYS A 40 -17.27 -0.99 -3.64
C LYS A 40 -17.14 -1.54 -2.23
N TRP A 41 -18.04 -2.44 -1.83
CA TRP A 41 -18.00 -3.06 -0.50
C TRP A 41 -16.72 -3.88 -0.31
N LEU A 42 -16.38 -4.76 -1.25
CA LEU A 42 -15.15 -5.56 -1.21
C LEU A 42 -13.90 -4.67 -1.21
N ALA A 43 -13.88 -3.63 -2.04
CA ALA A 43 -12.80 -2.66 -2.10
C ALA A 43 -12.59 -1.95 -0.75
N ARG A 44 -13.68 -1.57 -0.08
CA ARG A 44 -13.64 -0.95 1.26
C ARG A 44 -13.18 -1.94 2.33
N THR A 45 -13.71 -3.15 2.34
CA THR A 45 -13.29 -4.19 3.28
C THR A 45 -11.79 -4.47 3.17
N LEU A 46 -11.27 -4.59 1.94
CA LEU A 46 -9.84 -4.82 1.72
C LEU A 46 -8.99 -3.61 2.11
N SER A 47 -9.46 -2.38 1.84
CA SER A 47 -8.82 -1.14 2.31
C SER A 47 -8.75 -1.07 3.85
N THR A 48 -9.83 -1.44 4.54
CA THR A 48 -9.87 -1.47 6.01
C THR A 48 -8.95 -2.53 6.58
N PHE A 49 -8.91 -3.72 5.96
CA PHE A 49 -7.97 -4.78 6.34
C PHE A 49 -6.51 -4.32 6.18
N SER A 50 -6.19 -3.65 5.07
CA SER A 50 -4.87 -3.03 4.85
C SER A 50 -4.51 -2.04 5.96
N ARG A 51 -5.45 -1.17 6.35
CA ARG A 51 -5.24 -0.22 7.45
C ARG A 51 -4.95 -0.91 8.77
N TRP A 52 -5.69 -1.97 9.09
CA TRP A 52 -5.46 -2.75 10.30
C TRP A 52 -4.07 -3.42 10.31
N LEU A 53 -3.64 -3.95 9.16
CA LEU A 53 -2.36 -4.64 9.04
C LEU A 53 -1.15 -3.70 9.01
N THR A 54 -1.28 -2.51 8.40
CA THR A 54 -0.14 -1.63 8.08
C THR A 54 -0.14 -0.30 8.83
N GLY A 55 -1.26 0.08 9.45
CA GLY A 55 -1.46 1.41 10.01
C GLY A 55 -1.66 2.52 8.96
N ILE A 56 -1.72 2.18 7.66
CA ILE A 56 -1.89 3.12 6.55
C ILE A 56 -3.28 2.94 5.94
N GLU A 57 -4.03 4.03 5.86
CA GLU A 57 -5.31 4.07 5.16
C GLU A 57 -5.14 4.68 3.77
N ILE A 58 -5.46 3.91 2.73
CA ILE A 58 -5.54 4.42 1.36
C ILE A 58 -6.92 4.08 0.81
N HIS A 59 -7.74 5.10 0.62
CA HIS A 59 -9.06 4.97 0.05
C HIS A 59 -8.99 4.25 -1.30
N PRO A 60 -9.89 3.29 -1.57
CA PRO A 60 -9.84 2.50 -2.79
C PRO A 60 -10.09 3.33 -4.07
N GLY A 61 -10.76 4.48 -3.95
CA GLY A 61 -10.94 5.43 -5.05
C GLY A 61 -9.73 6.34 -5.33
N ALA A 62 -8.73 6.37 -4.44
CA ALA A 62 -7.53 7.17 -4.64
C ALA A 62 -6.80 6.75 -5.92
N THR A 63 -6.22 7.70 -6.65
CA THR A 63 -5.40 7.41 -7.82
C THR A 63 -3.94 7.66 -7.48
N ILE A 64 -3.14 6.60 -7.40
CA ILE A 64 -1.70 6.70 -7.13
C ILE A 64 -0.87 6.34 -8.36
N GLY A 65 0.21 7.10 -8.59
CA GLY A 65 1.09 6.91 -9.73
C GLY A 65 2.02 5.69 -9.64
N LYS A 66 2.68 5.37 -10.75
CA LYS A 66 3.78 4.38 -10.76
C LYS A 66 4.97 4.97 -10.00
N ARG A 67 5.53 4.20 -9.05
CA ARG A 67 6.63 4.60 -8.11
C ARG A 67 6.19 5.43 -6.90
N PHE A 68 4.91 5.41 -6.55
CA PHE A 68 4.44 5.90 -5.25
C PHE A 68 5.04 5.05 -4.11
N PHE A 69 5.57 5.71 -3.07
CA PHE A 69 6.26 5.08 -1.94
C PHE A 69 5.82 5.74 -0.63
N ILE A 70 5.71 4.94 0.43
CA ILE A 70 5.43 5.39 1.80
C ILE A 70 6.53 4.83 2.68
N ASP A 71 7.23 5.70 3.39
CA ASP A 71 8.42 5.40 4.18
C ASP A 71 8.05 5.00 5.63
N HIS A 72 7.46 5.90 6.40
CA HIS A 72 7.04 5.70 7.79
C HIS A 72 5.52 5.87 7.87
N GLY A 73 4.79 4.85 7.44
CA GLY A 73 3.38 5.00 7.09
C GLY A 73 2.37 4.97 8.23
N MET A 74 2.77 4.69 9.47
CA MET A 74 1.80 4.56 10.56
C MET A 74 1.02 5.87 10.77
N GLY A 75 -0.31 5.82 10.64
CA GLY A 75 -1.19 6.98 10.75
C GLY A 75 -1.39 7.77 9.45
N VAL A 76 -0.81 7.34 8.33
CA VAL A 76 -1.04 7.97 7.01
C VAL A 76 -2.46 7.67 6.53
N VAL A 77 -3.16 8.71 6.06
CA VAL A 77 -4.48 8.64 5.44
C VAL A 77 -4.46 9.31 4.08
N ILE A 78 -4.92 8.60 3.05
CA ILE A 78 -5.02 9.08 1.66
C ILE A 78 -6.45 8.84 1.18
N GLY A 79 -7.13 9.91 0.77
CA GLY A 79 -8.52 9.89 0.24
C GLY A 79 -8.63 9.48 -1.24
#